data_AF-A0A2E1ZHS7-F1
#
_entry.id   AF-A0A2E1ZHS7-F1
#
_cell.length_a   1.000
_cell.length_b   1.000
_cell.length_c   1.000
_cell.angle_alpha   90.00
_cell.angle_beta   90.00
_cell.angle_gamma   90.00
#
_symmetry.space_group_name_H-M   'P 1'
#
loop_
_entity.id
_entity.type
_entity.pdbx_description
1 polymer ?
#
loop_
_entity_poly.entity_id
_entity_poly.type
_entity_poly.pdbx_seq_one_letter_code
_entity_poly.pdbx_strand_id
1 'polypeptide(L)'
;MKFLAGDKVLFKNENLQGEIVKINSPYKVTVLSSDGFRIDVSVKDLVKIEDGSCGSSSYGENFDSKDTESIVMRLKKKKTSQSILKVDLHIESLISNYQSLDNFEITQIQLNECRIKIKVALRSKITKIEIIHGIGAGILRNEVHTILKEYNLRFYLTEDGGATEVYL
;
A
#
# COMPACT_ATOMS: atom_id res chain seq x y z
N MET A 1 -34.18 -12.11 -0.97
CA MET A 1 -33.74 -13.49 -1.29
C MET A 1 -33.71 -14.27 0.01
N LYS A 2 -34.36 -15.44 0.07
CA LYS A 2 -34.34 -16.32 1.25
C LYS A 2 -33.40 -17.48 0.92
N PHE A 3 -32.50 -17.79 1.85
CA PHE A 3 -31.60 -18.94 1.74
C PHE A 3 -32.25 -20.16 2.39
N LEU A 4 -32.05 -21.34 1.80
CA LEU A 4 -32.43 -22.62 2.36
C LEU A 4 -31.18 -23.39 2.82
N ALA A 5 -31.35 -24.30 3.79
CA ALA A 5 -30.27 -25.22 4.16
C ALA A 5 -30.02 -26.19 2.98
N GLY A 6 -28.77 -26.32 2.57
CA GLY A 6 -28.35 -27.08 1.38
C GLY A 6 -28.03 -26.22 0.15
N ASP A 7 -28.29 -24.91 0.19
CA ASP A 7 -27.94 -24.02 -0.93
C ASP A 7 -26.41 -23.82 -1.01
N LYS A 8 -25.86 -23.92 -2.22
CA LYS A 8 -24.49 -23.48 -2.52
C LYS A 8 -24.41 -21.96 -2.54
N VAL A 9 -23.48 -21.42 -1.77
CA VAL A 9 -23.28 -19.99 -1.64
C VAL A 9 -21.82 -19.61 -1.87
N LEU A 10 -21.63 -18.47 -2.53
CA LEU A 10 -20.36 -17.79 -2.67
C LEU A 10 -20.30 -16.67 -1.64
N PHE A 11 -19.17 -16.53 -0.96
CA PHE A 11 -18.94 -15.36 -0.13
C PHE A 11 -18.68 -14.16 -1.05
N LYS A 12 -19.44 -13.08 -0.90
CA LYS A 12 -19.19 -11.83 -1.63
C LYS A 12 -17.80 -11.28 -1.33
N ASN A 13 -17.32 -11.56 -0.11
CA ASN A 13 -16.05 -11.05 0.36
C ASN A 13 -14.88 -12.01 0.12
N GLU A 14 -15.09 -13.30 0.22
CA GLU A 14 -13.99 -14.26 0.15
C GLU A 14 -14.24 -15.10 -1.09
N ASN A 15 -13.21 -15.43 -1.87
CA ASN A 15 -13.36 -16.30 -3.03
C ASN A 15 -13.52 -17.78 -2.61
N LEU A 16 -14.34 -17.99 -1.57
CA LEU A 16 -14.66 -19.25 -0.95
C LEU A 16 -16.06 -19.65 -1.41
N GLN A 17 -16.25 -20.95 -1.57
CA GLN A 17 -17.54 -21.55 -1.82
C GLN A 17 -17.90 -22.42 -0.64
N GLY A 18 -19.18 -22.48 -0.32
CA GLY A 18 -19.67 -23.35 0.74
C GLY A 18 -21.14 -23.67 0.61
N GLU A 19 -21.58 -24.59 1.45
CA GLU A 19 -22.96 -25.03 1.52
C GLU A 19 -23.57 -24.61 2.87
N ILE A 20 -24.81 -24.11 2.86
CA ILE A 20 -25.49 -23.73 4.10
C ILE A 20 -25.91 -24.99 4.85
N VAL A 21 -25.28 -25.25 6.00
CA VAL A 21 -25.65 -26.40 6.86
C VAL A 21 -26.81 -26.06 7.77
N LYS A 22 -26.82 -24.83 8.31
CA LYS A 22 -27.81 -24.42 9.33
C LYS A 22 -28.11 -22.94 9.26
N ILE A 23 -29.38 -22.61 9.42
CA ILE A 23 -29.86 -21.23 9.52
C ILE A 23 -30.26 -21.00 10.98
N ASN A 24 -29.46 -20.21 11.70
CA ASN A 24 -29.74 -19.91 13.10
C ASN A 24 -30.68 -18.69 13.24
N SER A 25 -30.58 -17.72 12.32
CA SER A 25 -31.35 -16.48 12.36
C SER A 25 -31.53 -15.94 10.93
N PRO A 26 -32.54 -15.07 10.68
CA PRO A 26 -32.76 -14.49 9.34
C PRO A 26 -31.56 -13.68 8.80
N TYR A 27 -30.61 -13.30 9.67
CA TYR A 27 -29.43 -12.52 9.31
C TYR A 27 -28.12 -13.29 9.41
N LYS A 28 -28.10 -14.48 10.03
CA LYS A 28 -26.87 -15.24 10.34
C LYS A 28 -27.07 -16.72 10.03
N VAL A 29 -26.19 -17.24 9.18
CA VAL A 29 -26.20 -18.63 8.72
C VAL A 29 -24.83 -19.28 8.93
N THR A 30 -24.82 -20.59 9.15
CA THR A 30 -23.60 -21.39 9.27
C THR A 30 -23.35 -22.09 7.96
N VAL A 31 -22.24 -21.75 7.32
CA VAL A 31 -21.80 -22.27 6.03
C VAL A 31 -20.64 -23.24 6.25
N LEU A 32 -20.66 -24.37 5.53
CA LEU A 32 -19.55 -25.30 5.43
C LEU A 32 -18.76 -24.98 4.17
N SER A 33 -17.55 -24.47 4.33
CA SER A 33 -16.63 -24.24 3.20
C SER A 33 -16.15 -25.56 2.61
N SER A 34 -15.71 -25.54 1.34
CA SER A 34 -15.10 -26.70 0.66
C SER A 34 -13.93 -27.34 1.42
N ASP A 35 -13.29 -26.58 2.30
CA ASP A 35 -12.18 -26.99 3.16
C ASP A 35 -12.63 -27.71 4.46
N GLY A 36 -13.93 -27.92 4.64
CA GLY A 36 -14.51 -28.67 5.77
C GLY A 36 -14.72 -27.84 7.05
N PHE A 37 -14.45 -26.54 7.02
CA PHE A 37 -14.66 -25.63 8.15
C PHE A 37 -16.08 -25.07 8.19
N ARG A 38 -16.67 -25.01 9.39
CA ARG A 38 -17.98 -24.39 9.65
C ARG A 38 -17.79 -22.94 10.07
N ILE A 39 -18.30 -22.02 9.25
CA ILE A 39 -18.13 -20.57 9.43
C ILE A 39 -19.50 -19.91 9.58
N ASP A 40 -19.60 -19.09 10.60
CA ASP A 40 -20.78 -18.29 10.89
C ASP A 40 -20.72 -16.96 10.14
N VAL A 41 -21.63 -16.75 9.19
CA VAL A 41 -21.61 -15.60 8.30
C VAL A 41 -22.94 -14.91 8.15
N SER A 42 -22.86 -13.62 7.82
CA SER A 42 -24.03 -12.77 7.62
C SER A 42 -24.61 -12.98 6.22
N VAL A 43 -25.93 -13.01 6.13
CA VAL A 43 -26.67 -13.17 4.86
C VAL A 43 -26.32 -12.11 3.81
N LYS A 44 -25.86 -10.91 4.24
CA LYS A 44 -25.42 -9.82 3.34
C LYS A 44 -24.16 -10.15 2.55
N ASP A 45 -23.30 -11.01 3.10
CA ASP A 45 -22.02 -11.36 2.51
C ASP A 45 -22.10 -12.68 1.73
N LEU A 46 -23.30 -13.22 1.54
CA LEU A 46 -23.55 -14.45 0.79
C LEU A 46 -24.34 -14.19 -0.48
N VAL A 47 -23.96 -14.91 -1.52
CA VAL A 47 -24.65 -14.92 -2.82
C VAL A 47 -24.97 -16.37 -3.16
N LYS A 48 -26.24 -16.66 -3.47
CA LYS A 48 -26.65 -17.99 -3.92
C LYS A 48 -26.10 -18.24 -5.32
N ILE A 49 -25.45 -19.37 -5.53
CA ILE A 49 -25.08 -19.83 -6.87
C ILE A 49 -26.22 -20.72 -7.35
N GLU A 50 -26.94 -20.29 -8.39
CA GLU A 50 -27.90 -21.15 -9.08
C GLU A 50 -27.19 -21.78 -10.28
N ASP A 51 -26.86 -23.07 -10.17
CA ASP A 51 -26.36 -23.88 -11.28
C ASP A 51 -27.52 -24.13 -12.27
N GLY A 52 -27.88 -23.13 -13.08
CA GLY A 52 -28.95 -23.27 -14.06
C GLY A 52 -29.44 -21.98 -14.69
N SER A 53 -28.68 -21.41 -15.62
CA SER A 53 -29.14 -21.06 -16.98
C SER A 53 -28.12 -20.17 -17.66
N CYS A 54 -27.51 -20.73 -18.71
CA CYS A 54 -26.81 -20.00 -19.74
C CYS A 54 -27.77 -18.99 -20.37
N GLY A 55 -27.55 -17.71 -20.06
CA GLY A 55 -28.20 -16.57 -20.73
C GLY A 55 -27.13 -15.57 -21.12
N SER A 56 -26.40 -15.89 -22.19
CA SER A 56 -25.62 -14.92 -22.97
C SER A 56 -26.46 -13.66 -23.23
N SER A 57 -25.77 -12.51 -23.23
CA SER A 57 -26.27 -11.20 -23.67
C SER A 57 -26.88 -10.29 -22.60
N SER A 58 -26.03 -9.66 -21.81
CA SER A 58 -26.11 -8.20 -21.66
C SER A 58 -24.72 -7.62 -21.38
N TYR A 59 -24.10 -7.20 -22.49
CA TYR A 59 -23.21 -6.04 -22.65
C TYR A 59 -22.15 -5.78 -21.54
N GLY A 60 -20.85 -5.77 -21.82
CA GLY A 60 -20.20 -5.67 -23.11
C GLY A 60 -18.74 -6.08 -23.05
N GLU A 61 -18.32 -6.60 -24.19
CA GLU A 61 -16.96 -6.92 -24.55
C GLU A 61 -16.14 -5.63 -24.59
N ASN A 62 -15.04 -5.61 -23.84
CA ASN A 62 -13.78 -5.09 -24.34
C ASN A 62 -12.69 -5.95 -23.71
N PHE A 63 -12.23 -6.90 -24.52
CA PHE A 63 -10.97 -7.57 -24.33
C PHE A 63 -9.87 -6.52 -24.52
N ASP A 64 -9.03 -6.32 -23.51
CA ASP A 64 -7.62 -6.15 -23.80
C ASP A 64 -6.80 -6.96 -22.82
N SER A 65 -5.86 -7.67 -23.40
CA SER A 65 -5.25 -8.87 -22.87
C SER A 65 -3.97 -8.55 -22.11
N LYS A 66 -3.73 -9.41 -21.12
CA LYS A 66 -2.40 -9.89 -20.71
C LYS A 66 -1.49 -8.95 -19.92
N ASP A 67 -1.43 -9.34 -18.65
CA ASP A 67 -0.22 -9.57 -17.85
C ASP A 67 0.04 -8.57 -16.71
N THR A 68 -0.05 -9.16 -15.51
CA THR A 68 0.62 -8.80 -14.24
C THR A 68 -0.22 -8.04 -13.19
N GLU A 69 -0.77 -8.84 -12.26
CA GLU A 69 -0.97 -8.57 -10.82
C GLU A 69 -2.00 -7.53 -10.34
N SER A 70 -3.26 -7.97 -10.33
CA SER A 70 -4.19 -7.94 -9.18
C SER A 70 -4.18 -6.73 -8.24
N ILE A 71 -4.49 -5.57 -8.81
CA ILE A 71 -5.21 -4.50 -8.13
C ILE A 71 -6.60 -5.02 -7.73
N VAL A 72 -6.86 -5.34 -6.46
CA VAL A 72 -8.09 -4.97 -5.72
C VAL A 72 -8.05 -5.43 -4.25
N MET A 73 -7.20 -4.80 -3.43
CA MET A 73 -7.42 -4.80 -1.98
C MET A 73 -8.49 -3.76 -1.61
N ARG A 74 -9.70 -4.28 -1.44
CA ARG A 74 -10.67 -3.95 -0.39
C ARG A 74 -10.39 -2.69 0.42
N LEU A 75 -11.33 -1.74 0.35
CA LEU A 75 -11.46 -0.60 1.25
C LEU A 75 -11.70 -1.07 2.70
N LYS A 76 -10.61 -1.39 3.41
CA LYS A 76 -10.53 -1.23 4.86
C LYS A 76 -10.57 0.28 5.12
N LYS A 77 -11.42 0.71 6.08
CA LYS A 77 -11.47 2.10 6.59
C LYS A 77 -10.08 2.72 6.56
N LYS A 78 -9.83 3.66 5.63
CA LYS A 78 -8.56 4.36 5.55
C LYS A 78 -8.46 5.22 6.81
N LYS A 79 -7.79 4.69 7.85
CA LYS A 79 -6.83 5.53 8.58
C LYS A 79 -6.09 6.26 7.47
N THR A 80 -6.11 7.58 7.47
CA THR A 80 -5.33 8.37 6.51
C THR A 80 -3.94 7.77 6.49
N SER A 81 -3.65 6.93 5.49
CA SER A 81 -2.40 6.22 5.37
C SER A 81 -1.45 7.31 4.94
N GLN A 82 -0.90 8.03 5.93
CA GLN A 82 0.14 9.01 5.68
C GLN A 82 1.19 8.26 4.89
N SER A 83 1.27 8.60 3.61
CA SER A 83 2.27 8.11 2.70
C SER A 83 3.57 8.74 3.17
N ILE A 84 4.39 7.92 3.83
CA ILE A 84 5.71 8.27 4.32
C ILE A 84 6.70 7.78 3.28
N LEU A 85 7.52 8.69 2.74
CA LEU A 85 8.63 8.35 1.86
C LEU A 85 9.93 8.34 2.67
N LYS A 86 10.64 7.22 2.69
CA LYS A 86 11.99 7.16 3.27
C LYS A 86 13.02 7.42 2.19
N VAL A 87 13.94 8.33 2.47
CA VAL A 87 15.02 8.71 1.57
C VAL A 87 16.33 8.47 2.31
N ASP A 88 17.01 7.39 1.93
CA ASP A 88 18.35 7.08 2.45
C ASP A 88 19.40 7.77 1.58
N LEU A 89 20.22 8.63 2.19
CA LEU A 89 21.32 9.31 1.50
C LEU A 89 22.66 8.61 1.65
N HIS A 90 22.78 7.46 2.32
CA HIS A 90 24.08 6.78 2.42
C HIS A 90 24.63 6.44 1.03
N ILE A 91 25.89 6.82 0.78
CA ILE A 91 26.52 6.69 -0.54
C ILE A 91 26.53 5.25 -1.06
N GLU A 92 26.62 4.28 -0.14
CA GLU A 92 26.57 2.84 -0.43
C GLU A 92 25.26 2.42 -1.12
N SER A 93 24.15 3.11 -0.83
CA SER A 93 22.86 2.88 -1.50
C SER A 93 22.75 3.59 -2.85
N LEU A 94 23.62 4.58 -3.13
CA LEU A 94 23.54 5.38 -4.35
C LEU A 94 24.49 4.87 -5.44
N ILE A 95 25.73 4.52 -5.08
CA ILE A 95 26.77 4.14 -6.05
C ILE A 95 27.64 3.01 -5.47
N SER A 96 27.91 1.98 -6.28
CA SER A 96 28.72 0.83 -5.86
C SER A 96 30.22 1.12 -5.76
N ASN A 97 30.76 2.05 -6.56
CA ASN A 97 32.19 2.38 -6.59
C ASN A 97 32.45 3.82 -6.12
N TYR A 98 32.21 4.09 -4.84
CA TYR A 98 32.40 5.40 -4.23
C TYR A 98 33.82 5.66 -3.70
N GLN A 99 34.67 4.63 -3.64
CA GLN A 99 36.00 4.70 -3.02
C GLN A 99 36.99 5.59 -3.78
N SER A 100 36.73 5.83 -5.07
CA SER A 100 37.56 6.70 -5.91
C SER A 100 37.12 8.17 -5.90
N LEU A 101 36.01 8.50 -5.24
CA LEU A 101 35.43 9.83 -5.24
C LEU A 101 35.96 10.66 -4.06
N ASP A 102 36.07 11.96 -4.28
CA ASP A 102 36.35 12.87 -3.17
C ASP A 102 35.13 13.04 -2.26
N ASN A 103 35.38 13.36 -0.99
CA ASN A 103 34.31 13.62 -0.01
C ASN A 103 33.33 14.71 -0.48
N PHE A 104 33.84 15.72 -1.20
CA PHE A 104 33.01 16.76 -1.79
C PHE A 104 32.07 16.18 -2.86
N GLU A 105 32.59 15.34 -3.75
CA GLU A 105 31.80 14.71 -4.82
C GLU A 105 30.73 13.79 -4.25
N ILE A 106 31.09 12.98 -3.26
CA ILE A 106 30.15 12.12 -2.52
C ILE A 106 29.00 12.96 -1.96
N THR A 107 29.34 14.06 -1.27
CA THR A 107 28.34 14.95 -0.68
C THR A 107 27.42 15.56 -1.76
N GLN A 108 27.98 15.98 -2.89
CA GLN A 108 27.18 16.54 -4.00
C GLN A 108 26.22 15.51 -4.60
N ILE A 109 26.67 14.27 -4.79
CA ILE A 109 25.82 13.18 -5.29
C ILE A 109 24.63 12.95 -4.34
N GLN A 110 24.90 12.88 -3.04
CA GLN A 110 23.86 12.70 -2.02
C GLN A 110 22.84 13.85 -2.04
N LEU A 111 23.32 15.10 -2.12
CA LEU A 111 22.45 16.28 -2.18
C LEU A 111 21.61 16.34 -3.46
N ASN A 112 22.18 15.95 -4.60
CA ASN A 112 21.45 15.89 -5.85
C ASN A 112 20.30 14.87 -5.79
N GLU A 113 20.58 13.66 -5.28
CA GLU A 113 19.56 12.63 -5.06
C GLU A 113 18.46 13.12 -4.11
N CYS A 114 18.83 13.79 -3.03
CA CYS A 114 17.88 14.40 -2.10
C CYS A 114 16.92 15.37 -2.81
N ARG A 115 17.45 16.28 -3.64
CA ARG A 115 16.65 17.24 -4.42
C ARG A 115 15.69 16.52 -5.37
N ILE A 116 16.14 15.48 -6.05
CA ILE A 116 15.30 14.69 -6.96
C ILE A 116 14.16 14.03 -6.18
N LYS A 117 14.45 13.39 -5.05
CA LYS A 117 13.44 12.71 -4.22
C LYS A 117 12.42 13.70 -3.65
N ILE A 118 12.85 14.87 -3.19
CA ILE A 118 11.95 15.94 -2.74
C ILE A 118 11.00 16.35 -3.87
N LYS A 119 11.52 16.60 -5.08
CA LYS A 119 10.68 16.96 -6.25
C LYS A 119 9.67 15.87 -6.60
N VAL A 120 10.10 14.60 -6.56
CA VAL A 120 9.20 13.46 -6.81
C VAL A 120 8.12 13.38 -5.73
N ALA A 121 8.49 13.61 -4.47
CA ALA A 121 7.57 13.57 -3.35
C ALA A 121 6.52 14.70 -3.41
N LEU A 122 6.94 15.92 -3.76
CA LEU A 122 6.05 17.07 -3.97
C LEU A 122 5.04 16.85 -5.10
N ARG A 123 5.41 16.10 -6.14
CA ARG A 123 4.51 15.76 -7.26
C ARG A 123 3.60 14.57 -6.96
N SER A 124 3.92 13.81 -5.92
CA SER A 124 3.20 12.61 -5.51
C SER A 124 2.25 12.92 -4.36
N LYS A 125 1.31 12.02 -4.08
CA LYS A 125 0.44 12.14 -2.90
C LYS A 125 1.17 11.69 -1.62
N ILE A 126 2.36 12.23 -1.37
CA ILE A 126 3.19 11.94 -0.18
C ILE A 126 2.91 13.01 0.88
N THR A 127 2.78 12.60 2.13
CA THR A 127 2.45 13.53 3.24
C THR A 127 3.63 13.81 4.17
N LYS A 128 4.59 12.88 4.23
CA LYS A 128 5.77 12.97 5.08
C LYS A 128 6.97 12.36 4.36
N ILE A 129 8.13 12.97 4.50
CA ILE A 129 9.41 12.43 4.05
C ILE A 129 10.29 12.23 5.27
N GLU A 130 10.99 11.10 5.35
CA GLU A 130 12.03 10.83 6.34
C GLU A 130 13.36 10.76 5.61
N ILE A 131 14.23 11.74 5.86
CA ILE A 131 15.52 11.89 5.20
C ILE A 131 16.61 11.38 6.15
N ILE A 132 17.27 10.28 5.79
CA ILE A 132 18.32 9.63 6.58
C ILE A 132 19.67 10.09 6.04
N HIS A 133 20.41 10.87 6.84
CA HIS A 133 21.71 11.45 6.45
C HIS A 133 22.85 11.05 7.40
N GLY A 134 22.53 10.37 8.52
CA GLY A 134 23.51 9.91 9.52
C GLY A 134 23.84 10.98 10.57
N ILE A 135 24.51 10.59 11.65
CA ILE A 135 24.82 11.50 12.77
C ILE A 135 26.03 12.39 12.40
N GLY A 136 27.13 11.77 11.95
CA GLY A 136 28.28 12.39 11.28
C GLY A 136 28.81 13.72 11.86
N ALA A 137 29.49 14.48 11.01
CA ALA A 137 29.97 15.84 11.32
C ALA A 137 28.90 16.94 11.11
N GLY A 138 27.68 16.55 10.68
CA GLY A 138 26.59 17.49 10.40
C GLY A 138 26.69 18.29 9.10
N ILE A 139 27.69 18.05 8.25
CA ILE A 139 27.86 18.75 6.97
C ILE A 139 26.66 18.45 6.05
N LEU A 140 26.38 17.17 5.80
CA LEU A 140 25.26 16.74 4.95
C LEU A 140 23.91 17.20 5.53
N ARG A 141 23.75 17.12 6.86
CA ARG A 141 22.57 17.64 7.58
C ARG A 141 22.32 19.11 7.27
N ASN A 142 23.33 19.96 7.43
CA ASN A 142 23.19 21.40 7.25
C ASN A 142 22.81 21.75 5.81
N GLU A 143 23.44 21.09 4.84
CA GLU A 143 23.12 21.26 3.42
C GLU A 143 21.69 20.80 3.10
N VAL A 144 21.25 19.65 3.61
CA VAL A 144 19.86 19.20 3.50
C VAL A 144 18.90 20.23 4.10
N HIS A 145 19.20 20.79 5.27
CA HIS A 145 18.37 21.82 5.90
C HIS A 145 18.30 23.10 5.07
N THR A 146 19.40 23.49 4.42
CA THR A 146 19.41 24.61 3.47
C THR A 146 18.48 24.35 2.28
N ILE A 147 18.54 23.15 1.70
CA ILE A 147 17.64 22.74 0.60
C ILE A 147 16.18 22.79 1.06
N LEU A 148 15.86 22.22 2.23
CA LEU A 148 14.48 22.19 2.72
C LEU A 148 13.91 23.59 2.97
N LYS A 149 14.75 24.53 3.43
CA LYS A 149 14.37 25.95 3.56
C LYS A 149 14.10 26.61 2.21
N GLU A 150 14.88 26.28 1.17
CA GLU A 150 14.66 26.76 -0.21
C GLU A 150 13.27 26.36 -0.73
N TYR A 151 12.80 25.16 -0.38
CA TYR A 151 11.45 24.69 -0.72
C TYR A 151 10.36 25.15 0.27
N ASN A 152 10.69 25.98 1.28
CA ASN A 152 9.78 26.42 2.34
C ASN A 152 9.06 25.26 3.07
N LEU A 153 9.72 24.11 3.21
CA LEU A 153 9.15 22.93 3.86
C LEU A 153 9.32 22.99 5.38
N ARG A 154 8.35 22.42 6.11
CA ARG A 154 8.45 22.28 7.57
C ARG A 154 9.19 20.99 7.90
N PHE A 155 10.26 21.09 8.67
CA PHE A 155 11.06 19.93 9.03
C PHE A 155 11.50 19.93 10.50
N TYR A 156 11.72 18.73 11.04
CA TYR A 156 12.15 18.48 12.41
C TYR A 156 13.28 17.45 12.42
N LEU A 157 14.24 17.62 13.31
CA LEU A 157 15.29 16.63 13.52
C LEU A 157 14.76 15.54 14.46
N THR A 158 15.05 14.27 14.16
CA THR A 158 14.73 13.15 15.04
C THR A 158 15.62 13.19 16.31
N GLU A 159 15.16 12.58 17.40
CA GLU A 159 15.90 12.52 18.68
C GLU A 159 17.29 11.89 18.51
N ASP A 160 17.40 10.87 17.65
CA ASP A 160 18.67 10.20 17.32
C ASP A 160 19.64 11.08 16.52
N GLY A 161 19.20 12.23 15.99
CA GLY A 161 20.01 13.17 15.21
C GLY A 161 20.40 12.70 13.80
N GLY A 162 20.21 11.42 13.47
CA GLY A 162 20.60 10.82 12.19
C GLY A 162 19.59 11.01 11.04
N ALA A 163 18.41 11.56 11.33
CA ALA A 163 17.35 11.75 10.35
C ALA A 163 16.65 13.10 10.50
N THR A 164 16.04 13.55 9.41
CA THR A 164 15.20 14.77 9.36
C THR A 164 13.85 14.41 8.78
N GLU A 165 12.80 14.67 9.55
CA GLU A 165 11.42 14.50 9.14
C GLU A 165 10.93 15.77 8.46
N VAL A 166 10.29 15.62 7.30
CA VAL A 166 9.79 16.74 6.50
C VAL A 166 8.31 16.53 6.24
N TYR A 167 7.53 17.57 6.45
CA TYR A 167 6.10 17.60 6.19
C TYR A 167 5.84 18.41 4.92
N LEU A 168 5.15 17.79 3.97
CA LEU A 168 4.76 18.38 2.68
C LEU A 168 3.40 19.06 2.77
#